data_AF-A0A5Q4VCC3-F1
#
_entry.id   AF-A0A5Q4VCC3-F1
#
_cell.length_a   1.000
_cell.length_b   1.000
_cell.length_c   1.000
_cell.angle_alpha   90.00
_cell.angle_beta   90.00
_cell.angle_gamma   90.00
#
_symmetry.space_group_name_H-M   'P 1'
#
loop_
_entity.id
_entity.type
_entity.pdbx_description
1 polymer ?
#
loop_
_entity_poly.entity_id
_entity_poly.type
_entity_poly.pdbx_seq_one_letter_code
_entity_poly.pdbx_strand_id
1 'polypeptide(L)'
;MSEDQTRQTGSLRVNVHLLDSLMTLAGELVLSRNQLSQSISTSNSRAVEVAGQRIDMITSELQEAIMRTRMQPIANIFDKFSRIVRDLSLSLDKKIDLSIHGNEVELDKTIIEAIQDPLTHLLRNAVDHGIEKPEIRLQKNKPEAGIIKLRAFHEAGQVNIEIEDDGKGMDPEAIASSALNKGMVTETELLTMGTREKINLIFLPGFSTAQQLTDVSGRGVGMDVVKTNLDRLGGIVDIESAMDKGTRIRIKLPLTLAIIPSQIISVGRERYAIPQVNLNELIRIPAAQVKERIEKVGNAPVLRLRGVLLPILNLAEVLGIPRTYKDPVTGEEKPDRRTNIADRRSPDLSSRVPENHKSDLSEELQPRKNKDRRYRAESAIHIAVVSTGAFSYGLLVDGLMDSEEIVVKPLGRHLKDCKGYSGATIMGDGRVALILDVASLAVMAALSSADSSASHNHQMHTDKIKSMKEDKTALLLFRNGEHGQCAVPLDLVERIERIRAADIEYAGGRRVLQYRGGSLPLHELTECTSLDPICVNEQVEVIVFRIDGREMGLMVNGPVDAVEVTIEMDQRTLKQPGIMGSIIVGGRTTLMVDIFTLVRTLLGSTVDL
;
A
#
# COMPACT_ATOMS: atom_id res chain seq x y z
N MET A 1 45.22 -26.52 4.79
CA MET A 1 44.13 -27.52 4.84
C MET A 1 43.04 -27.04 3.90
N SER A 2 42.60 -27.95 3.05
CA SER A 2 41.99 -27.70 1.74
C SER A 2 40.53 -27.27 1.84
N GLU A 3 40.20 -26.09 1.32
CA GLU A 3 38.82 -25.73 0.97
C GLU A 3 38.52 -26.27 -0.43
N ASP A 4 38.29 -27.57 -0.52
CA ASP A 4 37.65 -28.16 -1.69
C ASP A 4 36.14 -27.96 -1.54
N GLN A 5 35.67 -26.75 -1.87
CA GLN A 5 34.26 -26.49 -2.06
C GLN A 5 33.78 -27.41 -3.18
N THR A 6 33.01 -28.42 -2.82
CA THR A 6 32.32 -29.34 -3.71
C THR A 6 31.52 -28.52 -4.74
N ARG A 7 32.12 -28.30 -5.92
CA ARG A 7 31.40 -27.84 -7.11
C ARG A 7 30.36 -28.91 -7.40
N GLN A 8 29.11 -28.67 -7.00
CA GLN A 8 27.99 -29.46 -7.50
C GLN A 8 28.01 -29.36 -9.02
N THR A 9 28.46 -30.42 -9.69
CA THR A 9 28.44 -30.55 -11.14
C THR A 9 26.99 -30.74 -11.56
N GLY A 10 26.28 -29.63 -11.76
CA GLY A 10 24.96 -29.65 -12.37
C GLY A 10 25.09 -30.02 -13.84
N SER A 11 24.54 -31.17 -14.25
CA SER A 11 24.36 -31.51 -15.66
C SER A 11 22.97 -31.07 -16.12
N LEU A 12 22.91 -30.40 -17.27
CA LEU A 12 21.66 -29.98 -17.92
C LEU A 12 21.49 -30.76 -19.21
N ARG A 13 20.35 -31.44 -19.37
CA ARG A 13 20.03 -32.17 -20.60
C ARG A 13 19.31 -31.21 -21.54
N VAL A 14 19.95 -30.86 -22.65
CA VAL A 14 19.43 -29.89 -23.63
C VAL A 14 19.13 -30.61 -24.93
N ASN A 15 18.03 -30.25 -25.60
CA ASN A 15 17.72 -30.74 -26.94
C ASN A 15 18.73 -30.18 -27.95
N VAL A 16 19.31 -31.02 -28.80
CA VAL A 16 20.30 -30.61 -29.81
C VAL A 16 19.73 -29.55 -30.77
N HIS A 17 18.45 -29.65 -31.14
CA HIS A 17 17.80 -28.63 -31.98
C HIS A 17 17.76 -27.26 -31.32
N LEU A 18 17.63 -27.20 -29.99
CA LEU A 18 17.64 -25.94 -29.26
C LEU A 18 19.02 -25.28 -29.31
N LEU A 19 20.09 -26.08 -29.25
CA LEU A 19 21.46 -25.60 -29.42
C LEU A 19 21.68 -25.02 -30.82
N ASP A 20 21.17 -25.67 -31.86
CA ASP A 20 21.26 -25.16 -33.24
C ASP A 20 20.48 -23.84 -33.43
N SER A 21 19.28 -23.74 -32.83
CA SER A 21 18.51 -22.50 -32.83
C SER A 21 19.25 -21.37 -32.11
N LEU A 22 19.82 -21.63 -30.92
CA LEU A 22 20.62 -20.66 -30.19
C LEU A 22 21.85 -20.19 -30.99
N MET A 23 22.52 -21.10 -31.69
CA MET A 23 23.66 -20.77 -32.57
C MET A 23 23.23 -19.89 -33.74
N THR A 24 22.08 -20.17 -34.34
CA THR A 24 21.51 -19.37 -35.44
C THR A 24 21.16 -17.96 -34.97
N LEU A 25 20.45 -17.84 -33.85
CA LEU A 25 20.07 -16.57 -33.23
C LEU A 25 21.29 -15.74 -32.83
N ALA A 26 22.33 -16.38 -32.29
CA ALA A 26 23.60 -15.71 -32.00
C ALA A 26 24.26 -15.15 -33.27
N GLY A 27 24.21 -15.89 -34.38
CA GLY A 27 24.68 -15.41 -35.69
C GLY A 27 23.89 -14.19 -36.19
N GLU A 28 22.56 -14.24 -36.12
CA GLU A 28 21.69 -13.12 -36.51
C GLU A 28 21.88 -11.88 -35.64
N LEU A 29 22.11 -12.06 -34.34
CA LEU A 29 22.40 -10.98 -33.41
C LEU A 29 23.71 -10.26 -33.79
N VAL A 30 24.76 -11.01 -34.13
CA VAL A 30 26.04 -10.44 -34.59
C VAL A 30 25.85 -9.64 -35.87
N LEU A 31 25.09 -10.16 -36.85
CA LEU A 31 24.79 -9.44 -38.09
C LEU A 31 24.03 -8.15 -37.81
N SER A 32 22.99 -8.21 -36.97
CA SER A 32 22.16 -7.04 -36.62
C SER A 32 22.94 -5.97 -35.85
N ARG A 33 23.84 -6.38 -34.94
CA ARG A 33 24.77 -5.47 -34.24
C ARG A 33 25.71 -4.75 -35.21
N ASN A 34 26.23 -5.46 -36.22
CA ASN A 34 27.09 -4.85 -37.23
C ASN A 34 26.32 -3.85 -38.10
N GLN A 35 25.08 -4.18 -38.49
CA GLN A 35 24.17 -3.28 -39.22
C GLN A 35 23.85 -2.02 -38.42
N LEU A 36 23.57 -2.16 -37.11
CA LEU A 36 23.35 -1.03 -36.21
C LEU A 36 24.59 -0.13 -36.14
N SER A 37 25.78 -0.73 -35.93
CA SER A 37 27.04 0.02 -35.84
C SER A 37 27.36 0.79 -37.14
N GLN A 38 27.09 0.17 -38.30
CA GLN A 38 27.25 0.82 -39.61
C GLN A 38 26.23 1.95 -39.80
N SER A 39 24.99 1.77 -39.35
CA SER A 39 23.92 2.76 -39.45
C SER A 39 24.18 3.99 -38.55
N ILE A 40 24.74 3.77 -37.35
CA ILE A 40 25.22 4.83 -36.46
C ILE A 40 26.37 5.59 -37.13
N SER A 41 27.35 4.87 -37.70
CA SER A 41 28.49 5.48 -38.39
C SER A 41 28.10 6.32 -39.61
N THR A 42 27.00 5.95 -40.28
CA THR A 42 26.44 6.67 -41.43
C THR A 42 25.38 7.71 -41.06
N SER A 43 25.11 7.91 -39.76
CA SER A 43 24.09 8.84 -39.23
C SER A 43 22.68 8.64 -39.82
N ASN A 44 22.32 7.41 -40.19
CA ASN A 44 21.00 7.09 -40.74
C ASN A 44 20.04 6.67 -39.64
N SER A 45 19.31 7.64 -39.05
CA SER A 45 18.39 7.38 -37.93
C SER A 45 17.33 6.31 -38.23
N ARG A 46 16.81 6.27 -39.46
CA ARG A 46 15.80 5.28 -39.86
C ARG A 46 16.38 3.85 -39.85
N ALA A 47 17.60 3.69 -40.34
CA ALA A 47 18.28 2.40 -40.34
C ALA A 47 18.69 1.97 -38.92
N VAL A 48 19.01 2.92 -38.04
CA VAL A 48 19.25 2.67 -36.61
C VAL A 48 17.98 2.14 -35.92
N GLU A 49 16.82 2.75 -36.14
CA GLU A 49 15.54 2.27 -35.60
C GLU A 49 15.23 0.84 -36.06
N VAL A 50 15.34 0.57 -37.36
CA VAL A 50 15.04 -0.77 -37.93
C VAL A 50 16.01 -1.83 -37.40
N ALA A 51 17.31 -1.52 -37.32
CA ALA A 51 18.30 -2.43 -36.76
C ALA A 51 18.07 -2.67 -35.25
N GLY A 52 17.64 -1.64 -34.51
CA GLY A 52 17.22 -1.74 -33.12
C GLY A 52 16.05 -2.72 -32.94
N GLN A 53 14.95 -2.51 -33.67
CA GLN A 53 13.79 -3.42 -33.63
C GLN A 53 14.14 -4.87 -33.95
N ARG A 54 15.07 -5.09 -34.89
CA ARG A 54 15.54 -6.44 -35.23
C ARG A 54 16.35 -7.06 -34.10
N ILE A 55 17.20 -6.29 -33.42
CA ILE A 55 17.92 -6.74 -32.22
C ILE A 55 16.92 -7.09 -31.11
N ASP A 56 15.89 -6.28 -30.89
CA ASP A 56 14.87 -6.55 -29.87
C ASP A 56 14.14 -7.87 -30.14
N MET A 57 13.78 -8.12 -31.40
CA MET A 57 13.16 -9.39 -31.82
C MET A 57 14.09 -10.59 -31.60
N ILE A 58 15.34 -10.52 -32.09
CA ILE A 58 16.30 -11.63 -31.97
C ILE A 58 16.65 -11.89 -30.49
N THR A 59 16.79 -10.84 -29.68
CA THR A 59 17.10 -10.99 -28.25
C THR A 59 15.94 -11.62 -27.49
N SER A 60 14.69 -11.30 -27.85
CA SER A 60 13.49 -11.95 -27.32
C SER A 60 13.43 -13.43 -27.67
N GLU A 61 13.69 -13.79 -28.93
CA GLU A 61 13.73 -15.19 -29.39
C GLU A 61 14.89 -15.97 -28.74
N LEU A 62 16.06 -15.34 -28.61
CA LEU A 62 17.22 -15.93 -27.94
C LEU A 62 16.90 -16.20 -26.47
N GLN A 63 16.23 -15.27 -25.80
CA GLN A 63 15.78 -15.45 -24.43
C GLN A 63 14.79 -16.62 -24.34
N GLU A 64 13.79 -16.69 -25.20
CA GLU A 64 12.82 -17.79 -25.20
C GLU A 64 13.52 -19.15 -25.38
N ALA A 65 14.46 -19.24 -26.32
CA ALA A 65 15.24 -20.44 -26.56
C ALA A 65 16.13 -20.81 -25.36
N ILE A 66 16.79 -19.84 -24.71
CA ILE A 66 17.55 -20.08 -23.47
C ILE A 66 16.62 -20.58 -22.37
N MET A 67 15.42 -20.00 -22.24
CA MET A 67 14.46 -20.39 -21.22
C MET A 67 14.01 -21.84 -21.38
N ARG A 68 13.79 -22.30 -22.62
CA ARG A 68 13.49 -23.71 -22.92
C ARG A 68 14.57 -24.69 -22.43
N THR A 69 15.83 -24.25 -22.28
CA THR A 69 16.89 -25.12 -21.74
C THR A 69 16.68 -25.48 -20.26
N ARG A 70 15.97 -24.62 -19.51
CA ARG A 70 15.76 -24.73 -18.06
C ARG A 70 14.38 -25.27 -17.69
N MET A 71 13.49 -25.38 -18.67
CA MET A 71 12.15 -25.91 -18.48
C MET A 71 12.19 -27.36 -18.01
N GLN A 72 11.29 -27.70 -17.11
CA GLN A 72 11.02 -29.07 -16.71
C GLN A 72 9.52 -29.33 -16.78
N PRO A 73 9.09 -30.56 -17.11
CA PRO A 73 7.69 -30.93 -17.04
C PRO A 73 7.13 -30.81 -15.62
N ILE A 74 5.91 -30.31 -15.49
CA ILE A 74 5.22 -30.18 -14.20
C ILE A 74 4.82 -31.54 -13.60
N ALA A 75 4.88 -32.63 -14.38
CA ALA A 75 4.59 -34.01 -13.96
C ALA A 75 5.18 -34.39 -12.59
N ASN A 76 6.43 -33.99 -12.32
CA ASN A 76 7.12 -34.31 -11.06
C ASN A 76 6.39 -33.79 -9.82
N ILE A 77 5.66 -32.68 -9.94
CA ILE A 77 4.82 -32.14 -8.87
C ILE A 77 3.50 -32.91 -8.81
N PHE A 78 2.86 -33.14 -9.95
CA PHE A 78 1.55 -33.78 -10.05
C PHE A 78 1.55 -35.23 -9.53
N ASP A 79 2.65 -35.96 -9.72
CA ASP A 79 2.86 -37.29 -9.15
C ASP A 79 2.87 -37.28 -7.61
N LYS A 80 3.45 -36.25 -7.00
CA LYS A 80 3.43 -36.09 -5.54
C LYS A 80 2.02 -35.77 -5.03
N PHE A 81 1.29 -34.95 -5.77
CA PHE A 81 -0.08 -34.57 -5.44
C PHE A 81 -1.02 -35.77 -5.45
N SER A 82 -0.83 -36.70 -6.38
CA SER A 82 -1.58 -37.96 -6.42
C SER A 82 -1.43 -38.77 -5.12
N ARG A 83 -0.22 -38.78 -4.54
CA ARG A 83 0.04 -39.44 -3.26
C ARG A 83 -0.63 -38.70 -2.10
N ILE A 84 -0.47 -37.38 -2.06
CA ILE A 84 -1.04 -36.54 -0.99
C ILE A 84 -2.57 -36.65 -0.95
N VAL A 85 -3.25 -36.58 -2.10
CA VAL A 85 -4.71 -36.71 -2.16
C VAL A 85 -5.16 -38.10 -1.69
N ARG A 86 -4.43 -39.15 -2.06
CA ARG A 86 -4.73 -40.53 -1.61
C ARG A 86 -4.57 -40.68 -0.10
N ASP A 87 -3.50 -40.14 0.47
CA ASP A 87 -3.25 -40.21 1.91
C ASP A 87 -4.29 -39.39 2.70
N LEU A 88 -4.65 -38.19 2.22
CA LEU A 88 -5.69 -37.36 2.83
C LEU A 88 -7.08 -37.99 2.73
N SER A 89 -7.42 -38.55 1.56
CA SER A 89 -8.65 -39.31 1.30
C SER A 89 -8.85 -40.42 2.32
N LEU A 90 -7.81 -41.20 2.62
CA LEU A 90 -7.83 -42.23 3.66
C LEU A 90 -7.95 -41.65 5.06
N SER A 91 -7.18 -40.60 5.39
CA SER A 91 -7.17 -40.02 6.74
C SER A 91 -8.49 -39.34 7.14
N LEU A 92 -9.22 -38.79 6.16
CA LEU A 92 -10.48 -38.06 6.38
C LEU A 92 -11.73 -38.87 6.03
N ASP A 93 -11.55 -40.13 5.60
CA ASP A 93 -12.61 -41.03 5.17
C ASP A 93 -13.52 -40.42 4.09
N LYS A 94 -12.89 -39.92 3.02
CA LYS A 94 -13.57 -39.33 1.86
C LYS A 94 -13.21 -40.10 0.60
N LYS A 95 -14.19 -40.41 -0.26
CA LYS A 95 -13.93 -41.00 -1.57
C LYS A 95 -13.65 -39.89 -2.58
N ILE A 96 -12.48 -39.91 -3.21
CA ILE A 96 -12.02 -38.85 -4.12
C ILE A 96 -11.41 -39.49 -5.37
N ASP A 97 -11.86 -39.02 -6.53
CA ASP A 97 -11.27 -39.29 -7.84
C ASP A 97 -10.45 -38.09 -8.30
N LEU A 98 -9.16 -38.29 -8.57
CA LEU A 98 -8.24 -37.25 -8.99
C LEU A 98 -7.93 -37.42 -10.48
N SER A 99 -8.32 -36.44 -11.28
CA SER A 99 -7.98 -36.39 -12.71
C SER A 99 -6.93 -35.33 -12.96
N ILE A 100 -5.86 -35.71 -13.66
CA ILE A 100 -4.72 -34.84 -13.94
C ILE A 100 -4.54 -34.74 -15.46
N HIS A 101 -4.45 -33.52 -15.98
CA HIS A 101 -4.23 -33.23 -17.39
C HIS A 101 -3.09 -32.20 -17.55
N GLY A 102 -2.25 -32.36 -18.58
CA GLY A 102 -1.14 -31.44 -18.84
C GLY A 102 0.13 -31.76 -18.06
N ASN A 103 0.45 -33.04 -17.82
CA ASN A 103 1.69 -33.47 -17.17
C ASN A 103 2.94 -33.02 -17.95
N GLU A 104 2.80 -32.94 -19.27
CA GLU A 104 3.80 -32.55 -20.25
C GLU A 104 4.08 -31.04 -20.28
N VAL A 105 3.27 -30.22 -19.62
CA VAL A 105 3.44 -28.76 -19.61
C VAL A 105 4.76 -28.41 -18.94
N GLU A 106 5.53 -27.58 -19.63
CA GLU A 106 6.88 -27.21 -19.28
C GLU A 106 6.89 -25.89 -18.49
N LEU A 107 7.60 -25.87 -17.36
CA LEU A 107 7.72 -24.70 -16.49
C LEU A 107 9.16 -24.55 -16.00
N ASP A 108 9.59 -23.31 -15.73
CA ASP A 108 10.93 -23.05 -15.20
C ASP A 108 11.15 -23.77 -13.86
N LYS A 109 12.31 -24.42 -13.71
CA LYS A 109 12.67 -25.17 -12.49
C LYS A 109 12.50 -24.36 -11.20
N THR A 110 12.86 -23.08 -11.18
CA THR A 110 12.68 -22.26 -9.96
C THR A 110 11.23 -21.93 -9.68
N ILE A 111 10.39 -21.79 -10.71
CA ILE A 111 8.94 -21.62 -10.52
C ILE A 111 8.33 -22.92 -10.00
N ILE A 112 8.73 -24.08 -10.54
CA ILE A 112 8.33 -25.42 -10.05
C ILE A 112 8.64 -25.57 -8.55
N GLU A 113 9.87 -25.26 -8.13
CA GLU A 113 10.27 -25.35 -6.72
C GLU A 113 9.47 -24.38 -5.83
N ALA A 114 9.21 -23.16 -6.30
CA ALA A 114 8.51 -22.13 -5.53
C ALA A 114 7.00 -22.35 -5.42
N ILE A 115 6.37 -22.94 -6.44
CA ILE A 115 4.92 -23.13 -6.49
C ILE A 115 4.45 -24.43 -5.80
N GLN A 116 5.37 -25.34 -5.51
CA GLN A 116 5.05 -26.64 -4.90
C GLN A 116 4.24 -26.47 -3.59
N ASP A 117 4.66 -25.57 -2.71
CA ASP A 117 4.02 -25.33 -1.42
C ASP A 117 2.62 -24.67 -1.58
N PRO A 118 2.46 -23.57 -2.35
CA PRO A 118 1.16 -22.99 -2.68
C PRO A 118 0.13 -23.99 -3.22
N LEU A 119 0.51 -24.79 -4.23
CA LEU A 119 -0.42 -25.75 -4.84
C LEU A 119 -0.77 -26.89 -3.90
N THR A 120 0.19 -27.37 -3.09
CA THR A 120 -0.08 -28.38 -2.06
C THR A 120 -1.14 -27.89 -1.09
N HIS A 121 -1.05 -26.61 -0.68
CA HIS A 121 -2.02 -26.02 0.23
C HIS A 121 -3.41 -25.89 -0.39
N LEU A 122 -3.49 -25.40 -1.64
CA LEU A 122 -4.77 -25.29 -2.37
C LEU A 122 -5.44 -26.66 -2.56
N LEU A 123 -4.66 -27.67 -2.92
CA LEU A 123 -5.15 -29.03 -3.08
C LEU A 123 -5.64 -29.63 -1.75
N ARG A 124 -4.91 -29.40 -0.66
CA ARG A 124 -5.34 -29.79 0.68
C ARG A 124 -6.67 -29.12 1.06
N ASN A 125 -6.84 -27.82 0.78
CA ASN A 125 -8.09 -27.12 1.07
C ASN A 125 -9.26 -27.71 0.28
N ALA A 126 -9.05 -28.09 -0.99
CA ALA A 126 -10.05 -28.78 -1.80
C ALA A 126 -10.45 -30.13 -1.17
N VAL A 127 -9.49 -30.90 -0.67
CA VAL A 127 -9.74 -32.21 -0.01
C VAL A 127 -10.37 -32.05 1.37
N ASP A 128 -9.83 -31.19 2.24
CA ASP A 128 -10.21 -31.06 3.64
C ASP A 128 -11.55 -30.33 3.80
N HIS A 129 -11.72 -29.21 3.08
CA HIS A 129 -12.86 -28.33 3.23
C HIS A 129 -13.82 -28.35 2.04
N GLY A 130 -13.32 -28.56 0.82
CA GLY A 130 -14.13 -28.57 -0.40
C GLY A 130 -14.99 -29.83 -0.51
N ILE A 131 -14.37 -31.00 -0.63
CA ILE A 131 -15.06 -32.27 -0.82
C ILE A 131 -15.77 -32.71 0.47
N GLU A 132 -17.07 -33.00 0.36
CA GLU A 132 -17.89 -33.49 1.47
C GLU A 132 -17.71 -35.01 1.69
N LYS A 133 -18.11 -35.51 2.87
CA LYS A 133 -18.14 -36.95 3.14
C LYS A 133 -19.17 -37.66 2.24
N PRO A 134 -18.96 -38.95 1.92
CA PRO A 134 -19.87 -39.73 1.05
C PRO A 134 -21.35 -39.62 1.44
N GLU A 135 -21.65 -39.68 2.73
CA GLU A 135 -23.01 -39.59 3.28
C GLU A 135 -23.69 -38.25 2.94
N ILE A 136 -22.97 -37.13 3.11
CA ILE A 136 -23.47 -35.78 2.82
C ILE A 136 -23.63 -35.59 1.31
N ARG A 137 -22.73 -36.17 0.50
CA ARG A 137 -22.80 -36.09 -0.97
C ARG A 137 -24.06 -36.78 -1.50
N LEU A 138 -24.36 -37.97 -1.01
CA LEU A 138 -25.58 -38.70 -1.38
C LEU A 138 -26.85 -37.94 -0.97
N GLN A 139 -26.87 -37.30 0.20
CA GLN A 139 -27.99 -36.45 0.63
C GLN A 139 -28.22 -35.25 -0.30
N LYS A 140 -27.16 -34.74 -0.92
CA LYS A 140 -27.21 -33.62 -1.88
C LYS A 140 -27.37 -34.07 -3.34
N ASN A 141 -27.70 -35.34 -3.60
CA ASN A 141 -27.79 -35.93 -4.95
C ASN A 141 -26.49 -35.83 -5.77
N LYS A 142 -25.34 -35.85 -5.10
CA LYS A 142 -24.01 -35.83 -5.73
C LYS A 142 -23.42 -37.25 -5.74
N PRO A 143 -22.54 -37.58 -6.70
CA PRO A 143 -21.85 -38.87 -6.71
C PRO A 143 -21.10 -39.12 -5.40
N GLU A 144 -21.05 -40.39 -4.97
CA GLU A 144 -20.39 -40.78 -3.71
C GLU A 144 -18.90 -40.37 -3.68
N ALA A 145 -18.21 -40.51 -4.81
CA ALA A 145 -16.86 -40.01 -4.99
C ALA A 145 -16.88 -38.53 -5.42
N GLY A 146 -16.12 -37.68 -4.72
CA GLY A 146 -15.81 -36.32 -5.15
C GLY A 146 -14.79 -36.31 -6.27
N ILE A 147 -14.86 -35.32 -7.16
CA ILE A 147 -13.93 -35.19 -8.29
C ILE A 147 -13.05 -33.97 -8.05
N ILE A 148 -11.74 -34.17 -8.12
CA ILE A 148 -10.76 -33.09 -8.20
C ILE A 148 -10.08 -33.16 -9.57
N LYS A 149 -10.08 -32.05 -10.30
CA LYS A 149 -9.43 -31.92 -11.60
C LYS A 149 -8.26 -30.96 -11.47
N LEU A 150 -7.08 -31.43 -11.83
CA LEU A 150 -5.88 -30.63 -11.95
C LEU A 150 -5.52 -30.53 -13.43
N ARG A 151 -5.44 -29.30 -13.95
CA ARG A 151 -5.12 -29.04 -15.36
C ARG A 151 -3.98 -28.06 -15.45
N ALA A 152 -3.01 -28.33 -16.31
CA ALA A 152 -2.02 -27.35 -16.72
C ALA A 152 -2.08 -27.18 -18.24
N PHE A 153 -1.90 -25.95 -18.74
CA PHE A 153 -1.77 -25.67 -20.17
C PHE A 153 -1.07 -24.33 -20.41
N HIS A 154 -0.51 -24.17 -21.61
CA HIS A 154 0.03 -22.89 -22.08
C HIS A 154 -1.05 -22.08 -22.79
N GLU A 155 -1.21 -20.81 -22.41
CA GLU A 155 -2.11 -19.87 -23.10
C GLU A 155 -1.52 -18.46 -23.02
N ALA A 156 -1.48 -17.74 -24.15
CA ALA A 156 -1.01 -16.35 -24.23
C ALA A 156 0.38 -16.08 -23.60
N GLY A 157 1.34 -17.01 -23.76
CA GLY A 157 2.69 -16.86 -23.20
C GLY A 157 2.76 -17.04 -21.67
N GLN A 158 1.71 -17.58 -21.05
CA GLN A 158 1.64 -17.90 -19.64
C GLN A 158 1.33 -19.38 -19.44
N VAL A 159 1.74 -19.91 -18.29
CA VAL A 159 1.31 -21.23 -17.82
C VAL A 159 0.10 -21.05 -16.94
N ASN A 160 -1.01 -21.67 -17.33
CA ASN A 160 -2.25 -21.68 -16.58
C ASN A 160 -2.35 -23.01 -15.85
N ILE A 161 -2.53 -22.97 -14.54
CA ILE A 161 -2.78 -24.12 -13.68
C ILE A 161 -4.17 -23.95 -13.08
N GLU A 162 -5.05 -24.90 -13.31
CA GLU A 162 -6.41 -24.92 -12.78
C GLU A 162 -6.56 -26.07 -11.78
N ILE A 163 -7.13 -25.76 -10.62
CA ILE A 163 -7.59 -26.74 -9.63
C ILE A 163 -9.11 -26.57 -9.54
N GLU A 164 -9.86 -27.61 -9.86
CA GLU A 164 -11.32 -27.63 -9.77
C GLU A 164 -11.77 -28.79 -8.90
N ASP A 165 -12.66 -28.52 -7.96
CA ASP A 165 -13.38 -29.53 -7.19
C ASP A 165 -14.88 -29.40 -7.42
N ASP A 166 -15.60 -30.51 -7.24
CA ASP A 166 -17.06 -30.55 -7.27
C ASP A 166 -17.67 -30.56 -5.86
N GLY A 167 -16.97 -29.95 -4.90
CA GLY A 167 -17.32 -29.94 -3.48
C GLY A 167 -18.49 -29.03 -3.13
N LYS A 168 -18.57 -28.65 -1.86
CA LYS A 168 -19.65 -27.80 -1.34
C LYS A 168 -19.58 -26.34 -1.83
N GLY A 169 -18.44 -25.94 -2.40
CA GLY A 169 -18.14 -24.55 -2.75
C GLY A 169 -17.86 -23.66 -1.54
N MET A 170 -17.69 -22.37 -1.79
CA MET A 170 -17.45 -21.33 -0.81
C MET A 170 -18.72 -20.52 -0.59
N ASP A 171 -19.09 -20.31 0.67
CA ASP A 171 -20.21 -19.46 1.05
C ASP A 171 -19.75 -17.99 1.14
N PRO A 172 -20.17 -17.12 0.20
CA PRO A 172 -19.77 -15.72 0.17
C PRO A 172 -20.24 -14.95 1.41
N GLU A 173 -21.42 -15.30 1.94
CA GLU A 173 -21.99 -14.60 3.10
C GLU A 173 -21.32 -15.06 4.40
N ALA A 174 -20.96 -16.34 4.51
CA ALA A 174 -20.17 -16.82 5.64
C ALA A 174 -18.76 -16.21 5.66
N ILE A 175 -18.11 -16.08 4.49
CA ILE A 175 -16.81 -15.42 4.35
C ILE A 175 -16.92 -13.94 4.71
N ALA A 176 -17.93 -13.24 4.17
CA ALA A 176 -18.20 -11.84 4.47
C ALA A 176 -18.46 -11.62 5.97
N SER A 177 -19.30 -12.47 6.59
CA SER A 177 -19.61 -12.41 8.03
C SER A 177 -18.37 -12.67 8.89
N SER A 178 -17.54 -13.64 8.50
CA SER A 178 -16.26 -13.91 9.17
C SER A 178 -15.31 -12.72 9.07
N ALA A 179 -15.22 -12.09 7.89
CA ALA A 179 -14.39 -10.91 7.66
C ALA A 179 -14.88 -9.70 8.48
N LEU A 180 -16.20 -9.52 8.58
CA LEU A 180 -16.84 -8.50 9.41
C LEU A 180 -16.56 -8.72 10.90
N ASN A 181 -16.76 -9.95 11.39
CA ASN A 181 -16.50 -10.31 12.79
C ASN A 181 -15.02 -10.13 13.18
N LYS A 182 -14.11 -10.28 12.21
CA LYS A 182 -12.67 -10.05 12.39
C LYS A 182 -12.25 -8.60 12.19
N GLY A 183 -13.20 -7.69 11.91
CA GLY A 183 -12.92 -6.27 11.69
C GLY A 183 -12.10 -5.97 10.45
N MET A 184 -12.05 -6.90 9.48
CA MET A 184 -11.26 -6.75 8.25
C MET A 184 -11.99 -5.93 7.17
N VAL A 185 -13.32 -5.90 7.23
CA VAL A 185 -14.21 -5.15 6.33
C VAL A 185 -15.37 -4.59 7.13
N THR A 186 -15.92 -3.46 6.67
CA THR A 186 -17.12 -2.84 7.25
C THR A 186 -18.39 -3.37 6.60
N GLU A 187 -19.51 -3.32 7.34
CA GLU A 187 -20.83 -3.73 6.82
C GLU A 187 -21.24 -2.90 5.59
N THR A 188 -20.85 -1.62 5.56
CA THR A 188 -21.06 -0.72 4.42
C THR A 188 -20.30 -1.15 3.17
N GLU A 189 -19.08 -1.68 3.32
CA GLU A 189 -18.31 -2.21 2.19
C GLU A 189 -18.92 -3.51 1.66
N LEU A 190 -19.36 -4.40 2.57
CA LEU A 190 -19.99 -5.67 2.20
C LEU A 190 -21.28 -5.52 1.40
N LEU A 191 -22.06 -4.45 1.64
CA LEU A 191 -23.28 -4.14 0.90
C LEU A 191 -23.01 -3.75 -0.56
N THR A 192 -21.83 -3.21 -0.85
CA THR A 192 -21.43 -2.82 -2.21
C THR A 192 -20.74 -3.94 -2.98
N MET A 193 -20.28 -4.99 -2.28
CA MET A 193 -19.50 -6.07 -2.88
C MET A 193 -20.35 -7.10 -3.61
N GLY A 194 -19.92 -7.45 -4.82
CA GLY A 194 -20.46 -8.60 -5.55
C GLY A 194 -19.99 -9.94 -4.96
N THR A 195 -20.63 -11.05 -5.35
CA THR A 195 -20.29 -12.41 -4.87
C THR A 195 -18.80 -12.75 -5.01
N ARG A 196 -18.19 -12.36 -6.14
CA ARG A 196 -16.77 -12.63 -6.43
C ARG A 196 -15.83 -11.83 -5.51
N GLU A 197 -16.18 -10.58 -5.22
CA GLU A 197 -15.40 -9.73 -4.31
C GLU A 197 -15.47 -10.25 -2.88
N LYS A 198 -16.66 -10.69 -2.43
CA LYS A 198 -16.84 -11.36 -1.13
C LYS A 198 -15.98 -12.63 -1.01
N ILE A 199 -15.91 -13.45 -2.05
CA ILE A 199 -15.03 -14.64 -2.06
C ILE A 199 -13.56 -14.24 -1.99
N ASN A 200 -13.14 -13.19 -2.68
CA ASN A 200 -11.74 -12.72 -2.68
C ASN A 200 -11.26 -12.20 -1.31
N LEU A 201 -12.16 -11.95 -0.36
CA LEU A 201 -11.80 -11.60 1.03
C LEU A 201 -10.97 -12.69 1.72
N ILE A 202 -11.00 -13.94 1.23
CA ILE A 202 -10.17 -15.01 1.81
C ILE A 202 -8.67 -14.74 1.70
N PHE A 203 -8.26 -13.86 0.79
CA PHE A 203 -6.87 -13.48 0.59
C PHE A 203 -6.41 -12.34 1.49
N LEU A 204 -7.28 -11.81 2.36
CA LEU A 204 -6.89 -10.77 3.30
C LEU A 204 -5.86 -11.31 4.31
N PRO A 205 -4.83 -10.53 4.66
CA PRO A 205 -3.82 -10.95 5.63
C PRO A 205 -4.44 -11.39 6.95
N GLY A 206 -4.05 -12.57 7.45
CA GLY A 206 -4.59 -13.12 8.69
C GLY A 206 -6.03 -13.65 8.60
N PHE A 207 -6.65 -13.64 7.41
CA PHE A 207 -7.95 -14.26 7.20
C PHE A 207 -7.81 -15.78 7.27
N SER A 208 -8.63 -16.40 8.13
CA SER A 208 -8.76 -17.84 8.24
C SER A 208 -10.18 -18.15 8.72
N THR A 209 -10.80 -19.17 8.15
CA THR A 209 -12.13 -19.64 8.55
C THR A 209 -12.07 -20.64 9.71
N ALA A 210 -10.87 -21.11 10.09
CA ALA A 210 -10.73 -22.11 11.16
C ALA A 210 -10.80 -21.46 12.55
N GLN A 211 -11.67 -21.99 13.42
CA GLN A 211 -11.77 -21.63 14.84
C GLN A 211 -10.69 -22.30 15.72
N GLN A 212 -9.96 -23.29 15.19
CA GLN A 212 -8.83 -23.95 15.86
C GLN A 212 -7.62 -23.97 14.92
N LEU A 213 -6.42 -23.69 15.47
CA LEU A 213 -5.18 -24.04 14.79
C LEU A 213 -5.09 -25.56 14.72
N THR A 214 -5.11 -26.13 13.52
CA THR A 214 -4.85 -27.56 13.33
C THR A 214 -3.35 -27.81 13.47
N ASP A 215 -2.97 -28.69 14.40
CA ASP A 215 -1.60 -28.97 14.85
C ASP A 215 -0.66 -29.63 13.80
N VAL A 216 -0.99 -29.61 12.51
CA VAL A 216 -0.27 -30.42 11.50
C VAL A 216 0.68 -29.61 10.62
N SER A 217 0.76 -28.29 10.76
CA SER A 217 1.82 -27.49 10.12
C SER A 217 2.25 -26.35 11.02
N GLY A 218 3.43 -26.46 11.63
CA GLY A 218 4.05 -25.43 12.48
C GLY A 218 4.44 -24.11 11.77
N ARG A 219 3.72 -23.73 10.71
CA ARG A 219 3.74 -22.41 10.08
C ARG A 219 2.32 -22.19 9.57
N GLY A 220 1.53 -21.31 10.20
CA GLY A 220 0.18 -20.98 9.76
C GLY A 220 0.19 -20.42 8.35
N VAL A 221 -0.03 -21.27 7.34
CA VAL A 221 -0.14 -20.86 5.94
C VAL A 221 -1.61 -20.59 5.65
N GLY A 222 -2.00 -19.32 5.66
CA GLY A 222 -3.31 -18.88 5.18
C GLY A 222 -3.31 -18.68 3.66
N MET A 223 -4.48 -18.32 3.12
CA MET A 223 -4.60 -18.01 1.70
C MET A 223 -3.90 -16.71 1.31
N ASP A 224 -3.65 -15.83 2.28
CA ASP A 224 -2.76 -14.68 2.17
C ASP A 224 -1.33 -15.08 1.78
N VAL A 225 -0.73 -16.08 2.45
CA VAL A 225 0.63 -16.55 2.15
C VAL A 225 0.72 -17.16 0.75
N VAL A 226 -0.31 -17.89 0.33
CA VAL A 226 -0.40 -18.42 -1.05
C VAL A 226 -0.43 -17.29 -2.06
N LYS A 227 -1.28 -16.28 -1.85
CA LYS A 227 -1.34 -15.11 -2.74
C LYS A 227 -0.03 -14.36 -2.80
N THR A 228 0.57 -14.02 -1.65
CA THR A 228 1.86 -13.31 -1.61
C THR A 228 2.98 -14.08 -2.30
N ASN A 229 3.03 -15.41 -2.15
CA ASN A 229 4.01 -16.24 -2.85
C ASN A 229 3.79 -16.25 -4.36
N LEU A 230 2.53 -16.32 -4.83
CA LEU A 230 2.20 -16.27 -6.26
C LEU A 230 2.49 -14.89 -6.86
N ASP A 231 2.11 -13.81 -6.16
CA ASP A 231 2.38 -12.43 -6.59
C ASP A 231 3.90 -12.19 -6.72
N ARG A 232 4.71 -12.74 -5.80
CA ARG A 232 6.18 -12.67 -5.87
C ARG A 232 6.76 -13.37 -7.10
N LEU A 233 6.09 -14.40 -7.61
CA LEU A 233 6.46 -15.09 -8.84
C LEU A 233 5.96 -14.35 -10.10
N GLY A 234 5.34 -13.18 -9.94
CA GLY A 234 4.66 -12.47 -11.03
C GLY A 234 3.39 -13.20 -11.50
N GLY A 235 2.87 -14.11 -10.68
CA GLY A 235 1.68 -14.87 -10.96
C GLY A 235 0.42 -14.17 -10.47
N ILE A 236 -0.73 -14.59 -11.02
CA ILE A 236 -2.05 -14.09 -10.64
C ILE A 236 -2.89 -15.30 -10.23
N VAL A 237 -3.61 -15.19 -9.12
CA VAL A 237 -4.58 -16.20 -8.66
C VAL A 237 -5.99 -15.65 -8.73
N ASP A 238 -6.91 -16.47 -9.22
CA ASP A 238 -8.32 -16.15 -9.37
C ASP A 238 -9.18 -17.32 -8.86
N ILE A 239 -10.29 -17.01 -8.20
CA ILE A 239 -11.17 -18.02 -7.60
C ILE A 239 -12.60 -17.79 -8.07
N GLU A 240 -13.20 -18.86 -8.55
CA GLU A 240 -14.61 -18.95 -8.90
C GLU A 240 -15.25 -20.08 -8.10
N SER A 241 -16.26 -19.78 -7.30
CA SER A 241 -16.95 -20.80 -6.52
C SER A 241 -18.44 -20.53 -6.47
N ALA A 242 -19.20 -21.62 -6.42
CA ALA A 242 -20.64 -21.57 -6.21
C ALA A 242 -21.05 -22.69 -5.26
N MET A 243 -22.02 -22.38 -4.38
CA MET A 243 -22.54 -23.34 -3.41
C MET A 243 -23.04 -24.62 -4.11
N ASP A 244 -22.64 -25.75 -3.55
CA ASP A 244 -22.91 -27.12 -4.00
C ASP A 244 -22.42 -27.50 -5.40
N LYS A 245 -21.76 -26.57 -6.11
CA LYS A 245 -21.13 -26.79 -7.44
C LYS A 245 -19.61 -26.90 -7.36
N GLY A 246 -19.02 -26.53 -6.22
CA GLY A 246 -17.60 -26.63 -5.95
C GLY A 246 -16.82 -25.33 -6.18
N THR A 247 -15.50 -25.46 -6.28
CA THR A 247 -14.57 -24.33 -6.42
C THR A 247 -13.61 -24.59 -7.58
N ARG A 248 -13.36 -23.55 -8.38
CA ARG A 248 -12.33 -23.50 -9.41
C ARG A 248 -11.35 -22.40 -9.08
N ILE A 249 -10.07 -22.77 -8.99
CA ILE A 249 -8.95 -21.86 -8.74
C ILE A 249 -8.08 -21.85 -9.98
N ARG A 250 -7.87 -20.68 -10.56
CA ARG A 250 -6.98 -20.48 -11.72
C ARG A 250 -5.74 -19.73 -11.28
N ILE A 251 -4.57 -20.26 -11.61
CA ILE A 251 -3.28 -19.63 -11.36
C ILE A 251 -2.62 -19.40 -12.70
N LYS A 252 -2.26 -18.15 -12.96
CA LYS A 252 -1.50 -17.74 -14.14
C LYS A 252 -0.08 -17.45 -13.73
N LEU A 253 0.89 -18.07 -14.39
CA LEU A 253 2.31 -17.87 -14.12
C LEU A 253 3.02 -17.41 -15.39
N PRO A 254 3.98 -16.48 -15.26
CA PRO A 254 4.89 -16.19 -16.36
C PRO A 254 5.78 -17.41 -16.65
N LEU A 255 6.19 -17.55 -17.91
CA LEU A 255 7.08 -18.64 -18.34
C LEU A 255 8.53 -18.47 -17.85
N THR A 256 8.92 -17.29 -17.38
CA THR A 256 10.33 -16.91 -17.18
C THR A 256 10.58 -16.15 -15.88
N LEU A 257 11.86 -15.96 -15.53
CA LEU A 257 12.26 -14.92 -14.57
C LEU A 257 11.62 -13.61 -15.01
N ALA A 258 10.77 -13.04 -14.14
CA ALA A 258 9.83 -12.02 -14.54
C ALA A 258 10.56 -10.82 -15.15
N ILE A 259 10.45 -10.66 -16.48
CA ILE A 259 10.60 -9.35 -17.09
C ILE A 259 9.30 -8.64 -16.77
N ILE A 260 9.40 -7.57 -16.00
CA ILE A 260 8.23 -6.77 -15.63
C ILE A 260 8.40 -5.37 -16.20
N PRO A 261 7.35 -4.80 -16.82
CA PRO A 261 7.38 -3.40 -17.19
C PRO A 261 7.40 -2.57 -15.90
N SER A 262 8.37 -1.67 -15.79
CA SER A 262 8.57 -0.85 -14.61
C SER A 262 8.78 0.61 -14.98
N GLN A 263 8.19 1.48 -14.19
CA GLN A 263 8.45 2.90 -14.23
C GLN A 263 9.74 3.20 -13.49
N ILE A 264 10.74 3.73 -14.20
CA ILE A 264 11.99 4.15 -13.58
C ILE A 264 11.81 5.54 -12.97
N ILE A 265 12.24 5.68 -11.73
CA ILE A 265 12.22 6.93 -10.97
C ILE A 265 13.61 7.20 -10.38
N SER A 266 13.89 8.45 -10.07
CA SER A 266 15.14 8.85 -9.41
C SER A 266 14.88 9.49 -8.06
N VAL A 267 15.71 9.14 -7.09
CA VAL A 267 15.81 9.81 -5.78
C VAL A 267 17.28 10.01 -5.43
N GLY A 268 17.68 11.25 -5.23
CA GLY A 268 19.08 11.64 -5.14
C GLY A 268 19.84 11.22 -6.40
N ARG A 269 20.91 10.45 -6.20
CA ARG A 269 21.74 9.89 -7.28
C ARG A 269 21.32 8.49 -7.71
N GLU A 270 20.38 7.90 -6.99
CA GLU A 270 19.97 6.52 -7.15
C GLU A 270 18.72 6.40 -8.02
N ARG A 271 18.62 5.27 -8.72
CA ARG A 271 17.46 4.92 -9.53
C ARG A 271 16.72 3.76 -8.91
N TYR A 272 15.40 3.85 -8.95
CA TYR A 272 14.50 2.83 -8.45
C TYR A 272 13.47 2.48 -9.52
N ALA A 273 12.99 1.25 -9.48
CA ALA A 273 11.95 0.75 -10.37
C ALA A 273 10.66 0.52 -9.60
N ILE A 274 9.54 1.06 -10.10
CA ILE A 274 8.19 0.76 -9.61
C ILE A 274 7.51 -0.13 -10.65
N PRO A 275 7.11 -1.37 -10.30
CA PRO A 275 6.30 -2.19 -11.20
C PRO A 275 5.06 -1.42 -11.68
N GLN A 276 4.82 -1.38 -13.00
CA GLN A 276 3.70 -0.61 -13.55
C GLN A 276 2.33 -1.06 -13.01
N VAL A 277 2.20 -2.34 -12.63
CA VAL A 277 0.98 -2.90 -12.03
C VAL A 277 0.58 -2.21 -10.71
N ASN A 278 1.56 -1.62 -10.02
CA ASN A 278 1.35 -0.90 -8.76
C ASN A 278 1.23 0.61 -8.97
N LEU A 279 1.34 1.11 -10.21
CA LEU A 279 1.36 2.53 -10.54
C LEU A 279 0.03 2.94 -11.17
N ASN A 280 -0.72 3.80 -10.48
CA ASN A 280 -2.01 4.28 -10.97
C ASN A 280 -1.85 5.48 -11.90
N GLU A 281 -1.05 6.47 -11.49
CA GLU A 281 -0.90 7.73 -12.23
C GLU A 281 0.43 8.42 -11.85
N LEU A 282 1.00 9.15 -12.80
CA LEU A 282 2.18 10.01 -12.59
C LEU A 282 1.76 11.47 -12.62
N ILE A 283 2.00 12.16 -11.51
CA ILE A 283 1.57 13.54 -11.32
C ILE A 283 2.79 14.44 -11.26
N ARG A 284 2.85 15.40 -12.18
CA ARG A 284 3.80 16.51 -12.14
C ARG A 284 3.06 17.77 -11.71
N ILE A 285 3.41 18.31 -10.54
CA ILE A 285 2.81 19.52 -9.99
C ILE A 285 3.77 20.69 -10.23
N PRO A 286 3.41 21.65 -11.10
CA PRO A 286 4.21 22.86 -11.26
C PRO A 286 4.34 23.60 -9.94
N ALA A 287 5.49 24.24 -9.70
CA ALA A 287 5.79 24.95 -8.45
C ALA A 287 4.77 26.03 -8.04
N ALA A 288 3.96 26.52 -8.99
CA ALA A 288 2.89 27.48 -8.74
C ALA A 288 1.63 26.85 -8.11
N GLN A 289 1.36 25.57 -8.40
CA GLN A 289 0.15 24.85 -7.99
C GLN A 289 0.37 24.02 -6.72
N VAL A 290 1.60 23.96 -6.20
CA VAL A 290 1.94 23.18 -5.00
C VAL A 290 1.08 23.58 -3.80
N LYS A 291 0.86 24.88 -3.57
CA LYS A 291 0.04 25.35 -2.43
C LYS A 291 -1.46 25.01 -2.55
N GLU A 292 -1.95 24.87 -3.78
CA GLU A 292 -3.36 24.57 -4.05
C GLU A 292 -3.62 23.06 -4.01
N ARG A 293 -2.63 22.27 -4.47
CA ARG A 293 -2.76 20.82 -4.61
C ARG A 293 -2.19 20.03 -3.45
N ILE A 294 -1.17 20.54 -2.75
CA ILE A 294 -0.55 19.89 -1.60
C ILE A 294 -0.90 20.68 -0.36
N GLU A 295 -1.57 20.01 0.57
CA GLU A 295 -1.91 20.55 1.87
C GLU A 295 -1.18 19.77 2.96
N LYS A 296 -0.94 20.42 4.09
CA LYS A 296 -0.46 19.74 5.28
C LYS A 296 -1.63 19.62 6.23
N VAL A 297 -1.89 18.41 6.70
CA VAL A 297 -2.90 18.21 7.72
C VAL A 297 -2.27 17.39 8.85
N GLY A 298 -2.32 17.93 10.07
CA GLY A 298 -1.45 17.49 11.15
C GLY A 298 0.03 17.59 10.74
N ASN A 299 0.74 16.47 10.79
CA ASN A 299 2.13 16.34 10.33
C ASN A 299 2.29 15.71 8.94
N ALA A 300 1.21 15.22 8.32
CA ALA A 300 1.28 14.51 7.05
C ALA A 300 0.98 15.43 5.85
N PRO A 301 1.83 15.45 4.82
CA PRO A 301 1.49 16.11 3.56
C PRO A 301 0.50 15.27 2.76
N VAL A 302 -0.56 15.89 2.26
CA VAL A 302 -1.62 15.25 1.46
C VAL A 302 -1.78 15.96 0.12
N LEU A 303 -1.99 15.15 -0.93
CA LEU A 303 -2.27 15.59 -2.29
C LEU A 303 -3.78 15.59 -2.52
N ARG A 304 -4.33 16.73 -2.92
CA ARG A 304 -5.70 16.82 -3.42
C ARG A 304 -5.74 16.36 -4.88
N LEU A 305 -6.26 15.16 -5.13
CA LEU A 305 -6.44 14.61 -6.47
C LEU A 305 -7.92 14.36 -6.74
N ARG A 306 -8.50 15.17 -7.63
CA ARG A 306 -9.92 15.05 -8.07
C ARG A 306 -10.92 15.05 -6.90
N GLY A 307 -10.66 15.83 -5.86
CA GLY A 307 -11.50 15.94 -4.66
C GLY A 307 -11.16 14.95 -3.54
N VAL A 308 -10.30 13.95 -3.81
CA VAL A 308 -9.85 12.98 -2.80
C VAL A 308 -8.49 13.41 -2.23
N LEU A 309 -8.29 13.23 -0.93
CA LEU A 309 -7.01 13.46 -0.27
C LEU A 309 -6.17 12.18 -0.30
N LEU A 310 -5.00 12.24 -0.93
CA LEU A 310 -4.04 11.15 -1.00
C LEU A 310 -2.83 11.47 -0.12
N PRO A 311 -2.46 10.64 0.86
CA PRO A 311 -1.26 10.87 1.65
C PRO A 311 -0.02 10.80 0.75
N ILE A 312 0.93 11.71 0.99
CA ILE A 312 2.20 11.77 0.27
C ILE A 312 3.31 11.27 1.19
N LEU A 313 4.05 10.27 0.72
CA LEU A 313 5.29 9.81 1.34
C LEU A 313 6.48 10.37 0.60
N ASN A 314 7.48 10.84 1.35
CA ASN A 314 8.77 11.17 0.79
C ASN A 314 9.63 9.92 0.69
N LEU A 315 9.88 9.44 -0.54
CA LEU A 315 10.63 8.20 -0.75
C LEU A 315 12.05 8.28 -0.18
N ALA A 316 12.70 9.45 -0.26
CA ALA A 316 14.04 9.63 0.32
C ALA A 316 14.03 9.43 1.84
N GLU A 317 13.00 9.92 2.53
CA GLU A 317 12.86 9.78 3.99
C GLU A 317 12.59 8.33 4.39
N VAL A 318 11.67 7.65 3.70
CA VAL A 318 11.33 6.25 3.97
C VAL A 318 12.54 5.33 3.77
N LEU A 319 13.39 5.64 2.79
CA LEU A 319 14.58 4.85 2.48
C LEU A 319 15.86 5.33 3.21
N GLY A 320 15.78 6.40 4.02
CA GLY A 320 16.95 6.96 4.72
C GLY A 320 18.00 7.61 3.82
N ILE A 321 17.61 8.08 2.63
CA ILE A 321 18.48 8.71 1.63
C ILE A 321 18.60 10.22 1.96
N PRO A 322 19.82 10.80 1.92
CA PRO A 322 19.99 12.24 2.09
C PRO A 322 19.22 13.02 1.02
N ARG A 323 18.35 13.94 1.44
CA ARG A 323 17.61 14.79 0.51
C ARG A 323 18.55 15.75 -0.21
N THR A 324 18.50 15.78 -1.53
CA THR A 324 19.25 16.74 -2.35
C THR A 324 18.31 17.45 -3.33
N TYR A 325 18.69 18.64 -3.77
CA TYR A 325 18.03 19.34 -4.86
C TYR A 325 19.08 19.82 -5.86
N LYS A 326 18.72 19.83 -7.15
CA LYS A 326 19.57 20.38 -8.19
C LYS A 326 19.35 21.88 -8.30
N ASP A 327 20.39 22.68 -8.10
CA ASP A 327 20.33 24.12 -8.25
C ASP A 327 20.05 24.47 -9.73
N PRO A 328 18.91 25.12 -10.04
CA PRO A 328 18.55 25.39 -11.45
C PRO A 328 19.49 26.43 -12.11
N VAL A 329 20.31 27.14 -11.33
CA VAL A 329 21.26 28.12 -11.86
C VAL A 329 22.65 27.52 -12.04
N THR A 330 23.14 26.78 -11.06
CA THR A 330 24.51 26.20 -11.11
C THR A 330 24.52 24.77 -11.63
N GLY A 331 23.38 24.08 -11.68
CA GLY A 331 23.27 22.67 -12.02
C GLY A 331 23.81 21.72 -10.94
N GLU A 332 24.33 22.26 -9.83
CA GLU A 332 24.94 21.49 -8.75
C GLU A 332 23.88 20.90 -7.81
N GLU A 333 24.12 19.67 -7.34
CA GLU A 333 23.34 19.05 -6.27
C GLU A 333 23.73 19.65 -4.92
N LYS A 334 22.75 20.15 -4.18
CA LYS A 334 22.91 20.70 -2.82
C LYS A 334 21.99 19.97 -1.85
N PRO A 335 22.36 19.86 -0.56
CA PRO A 335 21.48 19.24 0.43
C PRO A 335 20.18 20.04 0.56
N ASP A 336 19.06 19.33 0.48
CA ASP A 336 17.75 19.93 0.67
C ASP A 336 17.46 20.07 2.17
N ARG A 337 17.40 21.31 2.64
CA ARG A 337 17.14 21.65 4.04
C ARG A 337 15.65 21.90 4.34
N ARG A 338 14.75 21.65 3.38
CA ARG A 338 13.31 21.85 3.59
C ARG A 338 12.78 20.82 4.59
N THR A 339 12.16 21.33 5.65
CA THR A 339 11.42 20.54 6.65
C THR A 339 10.04 20.15 6.12
N ASN A 340 9.41 21.00 5.29
CA ASN A 340 8.08 20.77 4.73
C ASN A 340 8.07 20.90 3.19
N ILE A 341 7.33 20.01 2.52
CA ILE A 341 7.16 20.03 1.05
C ILE A 341 6.47 21.33 0.60
N ALA A 342 5.61 21.89 1.46
CA ALA A 342 4.90 23.15 1.22
C ALA A 342 5.69 24.41 1.61
N ASP A 343 6.77 24.30 2.39
CA ASP A 343 7.58 25.45 2.79
C ASP A 343 8.44 25.95 1.63
N ARG A 344 8.05 27.11 1.10
CA ARG A 344 8.98 27.95 0.33
C ARG A 344 9.69 28.87 1.31
N ARG A 345 10.97 29.13 1.04
CA ARG A 345 11.73 30.26 1.62
C ARG A 345 10.88 31.52 1.52
N SER A 346 10.20 31.90 2.59
CA SER A 346 9.71 33.26 2.75
C SER A 346 10.91 34.19 2.66
N PRO A 347 10.82 35.32 1.95
CA PRO A 347 11.83 36.36 2.10
C PRO A 347 11.77 36.79 3.57
N ASP A 348 12.82 36.46 4.31
CA ASP A 348 13.24 37.16 5.52
C ASP A 348 12.11 37.53 6.51
N LEU A 349 11.80 36.61 7.45
CA LEU A 349 11.23 37.00 8.74
C LEU A 349 12.38 37.43 9.67
N SER A 350 13.09 38.47 9.28
CA SER A 350 13.93 39.27 10.17
C SER A 350 13.03 40.16 11.05
N SER A 351 12.21 39.57 11.90
CA SER A 351 11.50 40.32 12.95
C SER A 351 10.84 39.37 13.96
N ARG A 352 11.65 38.83 14.91
CA ARG A 352 11.22 38.45 16.28
C ARG A 352 12.35 37.83 17.12
N VAL A 353 13.59 38.30 16.99
CA VAL A 353 14.63 38.01 17.98
C VAL A 353 14.72 39.22 18.92
N PRO A 354 14.45 39.09 20.24
CA PRO A 354 14.66 40.16 21.21
C PRO A 354 16.13 40.58 21.23
N GLU A 355 16.38 41.88 21.38
CA GLU A 355 17.69 42.54 21.16
C GLU A 355 18.87 42.11 22.06
N ASN A 356 18.74 41.10 22.93
CA ASN A 356 19.75 40.83 23.96
C ASN A 356 20.76 39.70 23.68
N HIS A 357 20.79 39.10 22.50
CA HIS A 357 21.80 38.06 22.16
C HIS A 357 22.39 38.25 20.75
N LYS A 358 23.05 39.39 20.52
CA LYS A 358 23.70 39.72 19.23
C LYS A 358 25.22 39.56 19.19
N SER A 359 25.86 38.88 20.15
CA SER A 359 27.32 38.93 20.25
C SER A 359 28.13 37.75 19.68
N ASP A 360 27.58 36.61 19.21
CA ASP A 360 28.45 35.47 18.83
C ASP A 360 28.14 34.73 17.51
N LEU A 361 27.32 35.28 16.60
CA LEU A 361 27.01 34.60 15.31
C LEU A 361 27.04 35.54 14.09
N SER A 362 27.97 36.50 14.06
CA SER A 362 28.02 37.55 13.03
C SER A 362 28.96 37.28 11.84
N GLU A 363 29.27 36.03 11.48
CA GLU A 363 30.17 35.75 10.33
C GLU A 363 29.56 35.05 9.10
N GLU A 364 28.28 34.64 9.06
CA GLU A 364 27.76 33.91 7.88
C GLU A 364 26.37 34.32 7.33
N LEU A 365 25.94 35.56 7.53
CA LEU A 365 24.69 36.05 6.94
C LEU A 365 24.94 37.23 6.00
N GLN A 366 25.38 36.92 4.78
CA GLN A 366 25.35 37.91 3.69
C GLN A 366 23.89 38.19 3.28
N PRO A 367 23.42 39.44 3.32
CA PRO A 367 22.08 39.80 2.86
C PRO A 367 22.01 39.66 1.34
N ARG A 368 21.13 38.78 0.85
CA ARG A 368 21.02 38.46 -0.58
C ARG A 368 20.28 39.57 -1.33
N LYS A 369 21.03 40.36 -2.11
CA LYS A 369 20.50 41.15 -3.22
C LYS A 369 20.09 40.23 -4.36
N ASN A 370 18.81 39.89 -4.51
CA ASN A 370 18.16 39.86 -5.83
C ASN A 370 16.66 39.54 -5.75
N LYS A 371 15.90 40.26 -6.58
CA LYS A 371 14.44 40.15 -6.78
C LYS A 371 13.99 38.69 -6.97
N ASP A 372 12.90 38.39 -6.29
CA ASP A 372 11.98 37.25 -6.37
C ASP A 372 12.13 36.31 -7.59
N ARG A 373 12.71 35.12 -7.38
CA ARG A 373 13.02 34.10 -8.40
C ARG A 373 11.85 33.12 -8.66
N ARG A 374 10.62 33.62 -8.82
CA ARG A 374 9.45 32.75 -9.08
C ARG A 374 9.36 32.35 -10.56
N TYR A 375 9.03 31.08 -10.80
CA TYR A 375 8.76 30.40 -12.08
C TYR A 375 9.97 29.82 -12.84
N ARG A 376 10.37 28.59 -12.48
CA ARG A 376 11.01 27.64 -13.41
C ARG A 376 10.29 26.30 -13.38
N ALA A 377 10.10 25.69 -14.54
CA ALA A 377 9.48 24.36 -14.72
C ALA A 377 10.28 23.22 -14.05
N GLU A 378 11.56 23.48 -13.76
CA GLU A 378 12.50 22.59 -13.06
C GLU A 378 12.26 22.49 -11.55
N SER A 379 11.36 23.32 -10.99
CA SER A 379 10.93 23.22 -9.58
C SER A 379 9.61 22.46 -9.42
N ALA A 380 9.19 21.73 -10.45
CA ALA A 380 8.01 20.90 -10.37
C ALA A 380 8.23 19.73 -9.39
N ILE A 381 7.18 19.41 -8.66
CA ILE A 381 7.16 18.24 -7.77
C ILE A 381 6.67 17.04 -8.57
N HIS A 382 7.36 15.91 -8.45
CA HIS A 382 6.99 14.66 -9.08
C HIS A 382 6.41 13.70 -8.03
N ILE A 383 5.20 13.20 -8.29
CA ILE A 383 4.50 12.25 -7.41
C ILE A 383 4.08 11.05 -8.26
N ALA A 384 4.52 9.86 -7.85
CA ALA A 384 4.02 8.59 -8.37
C ALA A 384 2.86 8.10 -7.48
N VAL A 385 1.64 8.06 -8.00
CA VAL A 385 0.48 7.52 -7.26
C VAL A 385 0.51 6.01 -7.38
N VAL A 386 0.68 5.34 -6.26
CA VAL A 386 0.82 3.90 -6.18
C VAL A 386 -0.31 3.28 -5.35
N SER A 387 -0.68 2.04 -5.68
CA SER A 387 -1.77 1.32 -5.03
C SER A 387 -1.35 -0.07 -4.59
N THR A 388 -1.83 -0.50 -3.42
CA THR A 388 -1.62 -1.82 -2.84
C THR A 388 -2.96 -2.53 -2.62
N GLY A 389 -3.85 -2.47 -3.61
CA GLY A 389 -5.18 -3.06 -3.58
C GLY A 389 -6.18 -2.30 -2.68
N ALA A 390 -5.94 -2.31 -1.36
CA ALA A 390 -6.84 -1.71 -0.37
C ALA A 390 -6.57 -0.23 -0.07
N PHE A 391 -5.42 0.30 -0.51
CA PHE A 391 -4.95 1.64 -0.16
C PHE A 391 -4.13 2.25 -1.30
N SER A 392 -4.22 3.56 -1.49
CA SER A 392 -3.46 4.31 -2.49
C SER A 392 -2.81 5.52 -1.85
N TYR A 393 -1.58 5.82 -2.25
CA TYR A 393 -0.81 6.94 -1.72
C TYR A 393 0.15 7.49 -2.79
N GLY A 394 0.61 8.72 -2.59
CA GLY A 394 1.61 9.36 -3.44
C GLY A 394 3.02 9.10 -2.94
N LEU A 395 3.93 8.69 -3.82
CA LEU A 395 5.37 8.69 -3.59
C LEU A 395 5.98 9.95 -4.20
N LEU A 396 6.49 10.84 -3.36
CA LEU A 396 7.30 11.98 -3.79
C LEU A 396 8.68 11.48 -4.25
N VAL A 397 9.05 11.85 -5.47
CA VAL A 397 10.31 11.46 -6.11
C VAL A 397 10.98 12.68 -6.74
N ASP A 398 12.28 12.60 -7.02
CA ASP A 398 13.02 13.73 -7.61
C ASP A 398 12.81 13.80 -9.13
N GLY A 399 12.62 12.65 -9.77
CA GLY A 399 12.44 12.58 -11.22
C GLY A 399 11.70 11.34 -11.66
N LEU A 400 11.02 11.48 -12.80
CA LEU A 400 10.35 10.42 -13.53
C LEU A 400 11.14 10.21 -14.82
N MET A 401 11.57 8.97 -15.07
CA MET A 401 12.27 8.58 -16.29
C MET A 401 11.29 7.82 -17.21
N ASP A 402 11.79 7.19 -18.26
CA ASP A 402 10.94 6.37 -19.12
C ASP A 402 10.58 5.03 -18.44
N SER A 403 9.58 4.35 -19.00
CA SER A 403 9.28 2.98 -18.63
C SER A 403 10.25 2.02 -19.31
N GLU A 404 10.76 1.05 -18.56
CA GLU A 404 11.69 0.03 -19.05
C GLU A 404 11.19 -1.37 -18.69
N GLU A 405 11.45 -2.33 -19.57
CA GLU A 405 11.31 -3.74 -19.27
C GLU A 405 12.54 -4.21 -18.49
N ILE A 406 12.33 -4.60 -17.23
CA ILE A 406 13.43 -4.93 -16.34
C ILE A 406 13.43 -6.41 -15.98
N VAL A 407 14.63 -7.02 -15.94
CA VAL A 407 14.80 -8.39 -15.45
C VAL A 407 14.87 -8.35 -13.93
N VAL A 408 13.90 -8.96 -13.25
CA VAL A 408 13.89 -9.04 -11.79
C VAL A 408 14.91 -10.08 -11.31
N LYS A 409 15.91 -9.62 -10.56
CA LYS A 409 16.81 -10.48 -9.79
C LYS A 409 16.37 -10.46 -8.32
N PRO A 410 16.01 -11.62 -7.73
CA PRO A 410 15.65 -11.66 -6.33
C PRO A 410 16.84 -11.25 -5.45
N LEU A 411 16.56 -10.53 -4.37
CA LEU A 411 17.58 -10.13 -3.41
C LEU A 411 18.23 -11.38 -2.78
N GLY A 412 19.56 -11.39 -2.75
CA GLY A 412 20.32 -12.48 -2.14
C GLY A 412 20.05 -12.62 -0.64
N ARG A 413 20.45 -13.75 -0.04
CA ARG A 413 20.20 -14.05 1.39
C ARG A 413 20.65 -12.95 2.35
N HIS A 414 21.71 -12.22 2.02
CA HIS A 414 22.25 -11.11 2.82
C HIS A 414 21.39 -9.84 2.78
N LEU A 415 20.50 -9.70 1.80
CA LEU A 415 19.63 -8.54 1.60
C LEU A 415 18.15 -8.90 1.79
N LYS A 416 17.85 -10.10 2.31
CA LYS A 416 16.48 -10.59 2.50
C LYS A 416 15.70 -9.77 3.53
N ASP A 417 16.41 -9.17 4.49
CA ASP A 417 15.82 -8.36 5.56
C ASP A 417 15.70 -6.87 5.20
N CYS A 418 16.17 -6.46 4.01
CA CYS A 418 16.01 -5.10 3.51
C CYS A 418 14.55 -4.87 3.11
N LYS A 419 13.78 -4.33 4.06
CA LYS A 419 12.38 -3.94 3.83
C LYS A 419 12.30 -2.83 2.78
N GLY A 420 11.24 -2.83 1.97
CA GLY A 420 10.96 -1.79 0.96
C GLY A 420 11.41 -2.12 -0.46
N TYR A 421 12.07 -3.27 -0.64
CA TYR A 421 12.53 -3.73 -1.94
C TYR A 421 12.03 -5.15 -2.21
N SER A 422 11.52 -5.39 -3.42
CA SER A 422 11.08 -6.72 -3.88
C SER A 422 12.18 -7.45 -4.67
N GLY A 423 13.14 -6.71 -5.21
CA GLY A 423 14.20 -7.22 -6.07
C GLY A 423 15.19 -6.15 -6.50
N ALA A 424 16.08 -6.52 -7.40
CA ALA A 424 17.00 -5.62 -8.07
C ALA A 424 17.02 -5.91 -9.57
N THR A 425 17.45 -4.95 -10.38
CA THR A 425 17.68 -5.12 -11.81
C THR A 425 18.95 -4.42 -12.25
N ILE A 426 19.46 -4.79 -13.42
CA ILE A 426 20.57 -4.10 -14.08
C ILE A 426 19.99 -3.39 -15.29
N MET A 427 20.10 -2.06 -15.31
CA MET A 427 19.61 -1.22 -16.38
C MET A 427 20.49 -1.33 -17.65
N GLY A 428 20.00 -0.81 -18.78
CA GLY A 428 20.73 -0.81 -20.05
C GLY A 428 22.08 -0.09 -20.01
N ASP A 429 22.27 0.85 -19.07
CA ASP A 429 23.54 1.55 -18.84
C ASP A 429 24.48 0.82 -17.85
N GLY A 430 24.12 -0.40 -17.43
CA GLY A 430 24.89 -1.23 -16.52
C GLY A 430 24.75 -0.85 -15.04
N ARG A 431 23.99 0.18 -14.70
CA ARG A 431 23.73 0.54 -13.29
C ARG A 431 22.70 -0.41 -12.69
N VAL A 432 22.81 -0.62 -11.38
CA VAL A 432 21.83 -1.40 -10.61
C VAL A 432 20.70 -0.48 -10.17
N ALA A 433 19.46 -0.89 -10.35
CA ALA A 433 18.29 -0.25 -9.78
C ALA A 433 17.57 -1.23 -8.85
N LEU A 434 17.13 -0.75 -7.67
CA LEU A 434 16.32 -1.54 -6.75
C LEU A 434 14.85 -1.42 -7.12
N ILE A 435 14.12 -2.54 -7.04
CA ILE A 435 12.69 -2.60 -7.34
C ILE A 435 11.93 -2.38 -6.04
N LEU A 436 11.07 -1.37 -6.01
CA LEU A 436 10.34 -0.97 -4.83
C LEU A 436 9.19 -1.95 -4.51
N ASP A 437 9.09 -2.32 -3.24
CA ASP A 437 7.93 -3.00 -2.68
C ASP A 437 6.98 -1.94 -2.08
N VAL A 438 5.97 -1.58 -2.85
CA VAL A 438 4.97 -0.56 -2.51
C VAL A 438 4.21 -0.93 -1.22
N ALA A 439 3.89 -2.21 -1.00
CA ALA A 439 3.21 -2.63 0.22
C ALA A 439 4.10 -2.44 1.46
N SER A 440 5.37 -2.88 1.37
CA SER A 440 6.34 -2.70 2.44
C SER A 440 6.63 -1.23 2.76
N LEU A 441 6.67 -0.36 1.74
CA LEU A 441 6.87 1.08 1.93
C LEU A 441 5.72 1.74 2.71
N ALA A 442 4.47 1.36 2.43
CA ALA A 442 3.31 1.86 3.18
C ALA A 442 3.37 1.49 4.67
N VAL A 443 3.75 0.24 4.98
CA VAL A 443 3.90 -0.24 6.36
C VAL A 443 5.04 0.49 7.08
N MET A 444 6.19 0.67 6.41
CA MET A 444 7.33 1.37 7.00
C MET A 444 7.06 2.85 7.29
N ALA A 445 6.19 3.48 6.51
CA ALA A 445 5.75 4.84 6.74
C ALA A 445 4.57 4.95 7.71
N ALA A 446 4.19 3.85 8.39
CA ALA A 446 3.06 3.78 9.31
C ALA A 446 1.72 4.25 8.70
N LEU A 447 1.55 4.10 7.38
CA LEU A 447 0.28 4.38 6.70
C LEU A 447 -0.75 3.25 6.88
N SER A 448 -0.32 2.12 7.43
CA SER A 448 -1.19 1.00 7.81
C SER A 448 -1.69 1.20 9.24
N SER A 449 -3.01 1.44 9.36
CA SER A 449 -3.84 1.18 10.54
C SER A 449 -3.17 1.40 11.90
N ALA A 450 -3.32 2.61 12.44
CA ALA A 450 -3.31 2.80 13.88
C ALA A 450 -4.37 1.87 14.50
N ASP A 451 -3.88 0.82 15.15
CA ASP A 451 -4.52 -0.08 16.11
C ASP A 451 -5.84 -0.77 15.73
N SER A 452 -5.73 -1.89 15.02
CA SER A 452 -6.73 -2.99 15.06
C SER A 452 -6.58 -3.88 16.30
N SER A 453 -6.06 -3.35 17.41
CA SER A 453 -5.86 -4.09 18.66
C SER A 453 -6.09 -3.20 19.87
N ALA A 454 -7.29 -2.61 19.95
CA ALA A 454 -7.93 -2.29 21.21
C ALA A 454 -9.43 -2.58 21.06
N SER A 455 -9.85 -3.66 21.71
CA SER A 455 -11.19 -4.21 21.65
C SER A 455 -12.26 -3.29 22.24
N HIS A 456 -13.46 -3.43 21.67
CA HIS A 456 -14.74 -3.51 22.36
C HIS A 456 -15.07 -2.40 23.38
N ASN A 457 -15.83 -1.42 22.88
CA ASN A 457 -16.96 -0.74 23.52
C ASN A 457 -17.00 0.66 22.94
N HIS A 458 -17.76 0.88 21.86
CA HIS A 458 -18.32 2.17 21.44
C HIS A 458 -19.46 1.87 20.45
N GLN A 459 -20.45 1.14 20.97
CA GLN A 459 -21.61 0.71 20.21
C GLN A 459 -22.87 1.16 20.93
N MET A 460 -23.01 2.47 21.14
CA MET A 460 -24.30 3.09 21.50
C MET A 460 -24.52 4.55 21.00
N HIS A 461 -23.57 5.18 20.29
CA HIS A 461 -23.79 6.57 19.80
C HIS A 461 -23.64 6.79 18.28
N THR A 462 -23.32 5.76 17.49
CA THR A 462 -23.09 5.88 16.05
C THR A 462 -24.32 5.57 15.17
N ASP A 463 -25.43 5.11 15.74
CA ASP A 463 -26.62 4.70 14.98
C ASP A 463 -27.61 5.83 14.65
N LYS A 464 -27.28 7.10 14.93
CA LYS A 464 -28.08 8.26 14.50
C LYS A 464 -27.51 9.08 13.35
N ILE A 465 -26.30 8.77 12.85
CA ILE A 465 -25.66 9.56 11.77
C ILE A 465 -25.66 8.81 10.42
N LYS A 466 -25.99 7.52 10.39
CA LYS A 466 -25.95 6.70 9.15
C LYS A 466 -27.25 6.64 8.35
N SER A 467 -28.30 7.39 8.71
CA SER A 467 -29.53 7.49 7.92
C SER A 467 -29.84 8.91 7.44
N MET A 468 -28.89 9.58 6.79
CA MET A 468 -29.19 10.85 6.13
C MET A 468 -28.56 10.86 4.74
N LYS A 469 -29.33 10.34 3.77
CA LYS A 469 -29.28 10.84 2.40
C LYS A 469 -29.73 12.31 2.46
N GLU A 470 -28.85 13.22 2.06
CA GLU A 470 -29.13 14.64 1.79
C GLU A 470 -29.55 15.54 2.96
N ASP A 471 -29.11 15.32 4.20
CA ASP A 471 -29.29 16.34 5.25
C ASP A 471 -28.01 17.13 5.53
N LYS A 472 -28.15 18.45 5.48
CA LYS A 472 -27.12 19.41 5.88
C LYS A 472 -26.91 19.29 7.38
N THR A 473 -25.66 19.11 7.79
CA THR A 473 -25.28 19.10 9.21
C THR A 473 -24.68 20.45 9.58
N ALA A 474 -25.15 21.04 10.68
CA ALA A 474 -24.57 22.25 11.23
C ALA A 474 -23.27 21.92 11.98
N LEU A 475 -22.17 22.51 11.52
CA LEU A 475 -20.84 22.37 12.12
C LEU A 475 -20.40 23.70 12.70
N LEU A 476 -19.72 23.62 13.83
CA LEU A 476 -19.05 24.74 14.46
C LEU A 476 -17.57 24.73 14.03
N LEU A 477 -17.19 25.66 13.16
CA LEU A 477 -15.82 25.90 12.72
C LEU A 477 -15.06 26.72 13.75
N PHE A 478 -13.82 26.34 14.02
CA PHE A 478 -12.90 27.11 14.85
C PHE A 478 -11.46 26.90 14.39
N ARG A 479 -10.52 27.68 14.94
CA ARG A 479 -9.10 27.54 14.64
C ARG A 479 -8.34 26.92 15.80
N ASN A 480 -7.38 26.06 15.45
CA ASN A 480 -6.40 25.52 16.37
C ASN A 480 -5.00 25.90 15.89
N GLY A 481 -4.30 26.75 16.65
CA GLY A 481 -2.98 27.28 16.28
C GLY A 481 -2.99 28.18 15.03
N GLU A 482 -1.81 28.37 14.41
CA GLU A 482 -1.68 29.25 13.24
C GLU A 482 -2.32 28.68 11.96
N HIS A 483 -2.41 27.35 11.82
CA HIS A 483 -2.74 26.70 10.56
C HIS A 483 -3.87 25.66 10.57
N GLY A 484 -4.43 25.27 11.73
CA GLY A 484 -5.51 24.28 11.80
C GLY A 484 -6.90 24.91 11.75
N GLN A 485 -7.73 24.56 10.76
CA GLN A 485 -9.19 24.76 10.82
C GLN A 485 -9.82 23.46 11.30
N CYS A 486 -10.61 23.53 12.36
CA CYS A 486 -11.24 22.40 13.01
C CYS A 486 -12.76 22.61 13.01
N ALA A 487 -13.50 21.50 13.05
CA ALA A 487 -14.93 21.50 13.19
C ALA A 487 -15.37 20.51 14.27
N VAL A 488 -16.41 20.88 14.99
CA VAL A 488 -17.22 19.97 15.81
C VAL A 488 -18.68 20.06 15.36
N PRO A 489 -19.45 18.97 15.44
CA PRO A 489 -20.89 19.03 15.29
C PRO A 489 -21.52 20.03 16.27
N LEU A 490 -22.39 20.91 15.78
CA LEU A 490 -22.99 21.97 16.59
C LEU A 490 -23.92 21.43 17.69
N ASP A 491 -24.53 20.27 17.46
CA ASP A 491 -25.41 19.58 18.39
C ASP A 491 -24.71 19.06 19.66
N LEU A 492 -23.39 18.88 19.61
CA LEU A 492 -22.57 18.50 20.76
C LEU A 492 -22.16 19.69 21.63
N VAL A 493 -22.28 20.91 21.11
CA VAL A 493 -21.84 22.14 21.78
C VAL A 493 -22.94 22.63 22.72
N GLU A 494 -22.64 22.72 24.02
CA GLU A 494 -23.58 23.28 25.00
C GLU A 494 -23.59 24.81 24.94
N ARG A 495 -22.40 25.42 24.91
CA ARG A 495 -22.19 26.87 24.82
C ARG A 495 -20.76 27.21 24.46
N ILE A 496 -20.53 28.44 24.03
CA ILE A 496 -19.19 29.00 23.79
C ILE A 496 -18.99 30.15 24.77
N GLU A 497 -17.92 30.11 25.55
CA GLU A 497 -17.58 31.11 26.55
C GLU A 497 -16.33 31.89 26.11
N ARG A 498 -16.33 33.20 26.34
CA ARG A 498 -15.14 34.04 26.16
C ARG A 498 -14.56 34.35 27.53
N ILE A 499 -13.37 33.83 27.80
CA ILE A 499 -12.69 33.98 29.08
C ILE A 499 -11.38 34.73 28.92
N ARG A 500 -10.91 35.38 29.99
CA ARG A 500 -9.57 35.95 30.00
C ARG A 500 -8.59 34.85 30.38
N ALA A 501 -7.42 34.84 29.75
CA ALA A 501 -6.39 33.86 30.08
C ALA A 501 -5.97 33.91 31.57
N ALA A 502 -6.12 35.08 32.21
CA ALA A 502 -5.85 35.28 33.64
C ALA A 502 -6.85 34.58 34.58
N ASP A 503 -8.04 34.23 34.10
CA ASP A 503 -9.08 33.56 34.89
C ASP A 503 -8.89 32.01 34.90
N ILE A 504 -7.87 31.49 34.19
CA ILE A 504 -7.53 30.07 34.13
C ILE A 504 -6.62 29.72 35.31
N GLU A 505 -7.08 28.83 36.18
CA GLU A 505 -6.31 28.33 37.31
C GLU A 505 -5.70 26.96 37.00
N TYR A 506 -4.59 26.64 37.68
CA TYR A 506 -3.98 25.31 37.62
C TYR A 506 -4.22 24.58 38.94
N ALA A 507 -4.99 23.49 38.88
CA ALA A 507 -5.30 22.64 40.02
C ALA A 507 -4.99 21.17 39.69
N GLY A 508 -4.16 20.51 40.51
CA GLY A 508 -3.84 19.09 40.33
C GLY A 508 -3.14 18.74 38.99
N GLY A 509 -2.39 19.69 38.43
CA GLY A 509 -1.73 19.51 37.12
C GLY A 509 -2.64 19.72 35.90
N ARG A 510 -3.90 20.14 36.11
CA ARG A 510 -4.88 20.42 35.06
C ARG A 510 -5.29 21.89 35.09
N ARG A 511 -5.68 22.42 33.93
CA ARG A 511 -6.26 23.76 33.81
C ARG A 511 -7.74 23.70 34.15
N VAL A 512 -8.19 24.63 34.97
CA VAL A 512 -9.58 24.72 35.41
C VAL A 512 -10.05 26.16 35.40
N LEU A 513 -11.35 26.35 35.16
CA LEU A 513 -12.03 27.62 35.27
C LEU A 513 -13.08 27.52 36.39
N GLN A 514 -13.02 28.41 37.38
CA GLN A 514 -14.03 28.47 38.42
C GLN A 514 -15.30 29.12 37.87
N TYR A 515 -16.41 28.38 37.85
CA TYR A 515 -17.64 28.81 37.21
C TYR A 515 -18.88 28.37 37.99
N ARG A 516 -19.74 29.34 38.35
CA ARG A 516 -21.06 29.14 39.02
C ARG A 516 -21.04 28.17 40.21
N GLY A 517 -19.98 28.18 41.02
CA GLY A 517 -19.83 27.32 42.20
C GLY A 517 -19.27 25.92 41.93
N GLY A 518 -18.85 25.64 40.69
CA GLY A 518 -18.12 24.43 40.28
C GLY A 518 -16.81 24.74 39.55
N SER A 519 -16.09 23.70 39.14
CA SER A 519 -14.83 23.78 38.40
C SER A 519 -15.00 23.17 37.01
N LEU A 520 -14.79 23.95 35.95
CA LEU A 520 -14.82 23.49 34.57
C LEU A 520 -13.39 23.10 34.15
N PRO A 521 -13.09 21.81 33.88
CA PRO A 521 -11.80 21.41 33.35
C PRO A 521 -11.64 21.92 31.91
N LEU A 522 -10.47 22.50 31.63
CA LEU A 522 -10.11 23.04 30.32
C LEU A 522 -9.03 22.18 29.67
N HIS A 523 -9.20 21.89 28.38
CA HIS A 523 -8.30 21.07 27.58
C HIS A 523 -7.93 21.72 26.26
N GLU A 524 -6.75 21.41 25.76
CA GLU A 524 -6.32 21.72 24.39
C GLU A 524 -6.34 20.46 23.49
N LEU A 525 -6.58 20.66 22.19
CA LEU A 525 -6.48 19.57 21.21
C LEU A 525 -5.09 18.91 21.19
N THR A 526 -4.04 19.67 21.50
CA THR A 526 -2.64 19.20 21.52
C THR A 526 -2.36 18.14 22.59
N GLU A 527 -3.23 18.01 23.59
CA GLU A 527 -3.11 16.98 24.61
C GLU A 527 -3.39 15.57 24.06
N CYS A 528 -4.09 15.46 22.93
CA CYS A 528 -4.46 14.18 22.30
C CYS A 528 -4.08 14.08 20.81
N THR A 529 -3.75 15.20 20.17
CA THR A 529 -3.51 15.29 18.73
C THR A 529 -2.11 15.82 18.44
N SER A 530 -1.59 15.54 17.24
CA SER A 530 -0.31 16.10 16.77
C SER A 530 -0.43 17.54 16.24
N LEU A 531 -1.44 18.31 16.67
CA LEU A 531 -1.67 19.67 16.21
C LEU A 531 -0.81 20.69 16.96
N ASP A 532 -0.67 21.88 16.37
CA ASP A 532 0.03 23.00 17.02
C ASP A 532 -0.78 23.54 18.21
N PRO A 533 -0.11 24.00 19.29
CA PRO A 533 -0.78 24.61 20.44
C PRO A 533 -1.48 25.90 20.07
N ILE A 534 -2.56 26.19 20.79
CA ILE A 534 -3.27 27.46 20.63
C ILE A 534 -2.40 28.62 21.10
N CYS A 535 -2.49 29.75 20.41
CA CYS A 535 -1.90 30.99 20.91
C CYS A 535 -2.84 31.57 21.96
N VAL A 536 -2.43 31.49 23.24
CA VAL A 536 -3.18 32.08 24.35
C VAL A 536 -2.97 33.59 24.33
N ASN A 537 -3.95 34.30 23.74
CA ASN A 537 -4.03 35.76 23.79
C ASN A 537 -4.77 36.21 25.07
N GLU A 538 -4.93 37.53 25.27
CA GLU A 538 -5.63 38.08 26.46
C GLU A 538 -7.05 37.51 26.63
N GLN A 539 -7.70 37.14 25.53
CA GLN A 539 -8.99 36.45 25.49
C GLN A 539 -8.87 35.10 24.77
N VAL A 540 -9.47 34.06 25.36
CA VAL A 540 -9.57 32.70 24.82
C VAL A 540 -11.04 32.33 24.69
N GLU A 541 -11.39 31.66 23.60
CA GLU A 541 -12.73 31.07 23.43
C GLU A 541 -12.70 29.62 23.93
N VAL A 542 -13.70 29.25 24.73
CA VAL A 542 -13.86 27.90 25.27
C VAL A 542 -15.17 27.34 24.77
N ILE A 543 -15.10 26.26 24.01
CA ILE A 543 -16.26 25.49 23.59
C ILE A 543 -16.58 24.49 24.70
N VAL A 544 -17.76 24.63 25.33
CA VAL A 544 -18.19 23.77 26.42
C VAL A 544 -19.04 22.63 25.87
N PHE A 545 -18.62 21.41 26.19
CA PHE A 545 -19.33 20.18 25.88
C PHE A 545 -19.88 19.57 27.17
N ARG A 546 -21.02 18.89 27.08
CA ARG A 546 -21.56 18.05 28.18
C ARG A 546 -21.62 16.60 27.74
N ILE A 547 -20.84 15.77 28.39
CA ILE A 547 -20.75 14.33 28.11
C ILE A 547 -20.96 13.59 29.43
N ASP A 548 -21.93 12.67 29.47
CA ASP A 548 -22.33 11.89 30.66
C ASP A 548 -22.53 12.73 31.93
N GLY A 549 -23.15 13.90 31.79
CA GLY A 549 -23.46 14.81 32.90
C GLY A 549 -22.25 15.59 33.45
N ARG A 550 -21.08 15.49 32.82
CA ARG A 550 -19.88 16.28 33.15
C ARG A 550 -19.64 17.36 32.09
N GLU A 551 -19.33 18.56 32.53
CA GLU A 551 -18.94 19.65 31.63
C GLU A 551 -17.43 19.61 31.37
N MET A 552 -17.04 19.83 30.13
CA MET A 552 -15.64 19.95 29.69
C MET A 552 -15.50 21.14 28.75
N GLY A 553 -14.47 21.96 28.95
CA GLY A 553 -14.14 23.06 28.05
C GLY A 553 -12.98 22.72 27.12
N LEU A 554 -13.16 22.89 25.82
CA LEU A 554 -12.08 22.86 24.83
C LEU A 554 -11.66 24.30 24.52
N MET A 555 -10.39 24.61 24.77
CA MET A 555 -9.82 25.91 24.45
C MET A 555 -9.50 25.99 22.96
N VAL A 556 -9.95 27.07 22.29
CA VAL A 556 -9.79 27.28 20.86
C VAL A 556 -9.40 28.71 20.53
N ASN A 557 -8.83 28.94 19.34
CA ASN A 557 -8.65 30.28 18.78
C ASN A 557 -9.89 30.67 17.95
N GLY A 558 -10.46 31.83 18.26
CA GLY A 558 -11.54 32.42 17.48
C GLY A 558 -11.11 32.89 16.07
N PRO A 559 -12.07 33.26 15.20
CA PRO A 559 -13.51 33.24 15.45
C PRO A 559 -14.08 31.83 15.34
N VAL A 560 -15.07 31.55 16.18
CA VAL A 560 -15.93 30.38 16.09
C VAL A 560 -17.15 30.73 15.20
N ASP A 561 -17.39 29.97 14.13
CA ASP A 561 -18.46 30.23 13.15
C ASP A 561 -19.30 28.97 12.90
N ALA A 562 -20.61 29.12 12.73
CA ALA A 562 -21.52 27.99 12.51
C ALA A 562 -21.92 27.91 11.03
N VAL A 563 -21.72 26.76 10.41
CA VAL A 563 -21.97 26.54 8.99
C VAL A 563 -22.76 25.26 8.77
N GLU A 564 -23.74 25.33 7.86
CA GLU A 564 -24.43 24.13 7.39
C GLU A 564 -23.71 23.57 6.16
N VAL A 565 -23.26 22.33 6.24
CA VAL A 565 -22.59 21.64 5.13
C VAL A 565 -23.15 20.24 4.91
N THR A 566 -23.19 19.83 3.64
CA THR A 566 -23.39 18.42 3.29
C THR A 566 -22.08 17.69 3.53
N ILE A 567 -22.08 16.72 4.44
CA ILE A 567 -20.85 16.04 4.87
C ILE A 567 -20.53 14.89 3.90
N GLU A 568 -19.53 15.09 3.04
CA GLU A 568 -18.74 14.00 2.47
C GLU A 568 -17.45 13.88 3.28
N MET A 569 -17.45 13.02 4.29
CA MET A 569 -16.32 12.88 5.22
C MET A 569 -15.36 11.79 4.76
N ASP A 570 -14.10 12.17 4.58
CA ASP A 570 -13.02 11.22 4.45
C ASP A 570 -12.62 10.72 5.85
N GLN A 571 -13.09 9.52 6.19
CA GLN A 571 -12.84 8.85 7.47
C GLN A 571 -11.49 8.10 7.51
N ARG A 572 -10.74 8.10 6.41
CA ARG A 572 -9.50 7.32 6.26
C ARG A 572 -8.28 8.23 6.30
N THR A 573 -8.37 9.39 5.65
CA THR A 573 -7.27 10.34 5.58
C THR A 573 -7.24 11.21 6.84
N LEU A 574 -6.07 11.28 7.49
CA LEU A 574 -5.76 12.18 8.62
C LEU A 574 -6.46 11.85 9.95
N LYS A 575 -6.96 10.62 10.06
CA LYS A 575 -7.44 10.05 11.32
C LYS A 575 -6.28 9.90 12.31
N GLN A 576 -6.45 10.45 13.51
CA GLN A 576 -5.52 10.34 14.64
C GLN A 576 -6.33 10.38 15.94
N PRO A 577 -5.78 10.01 17.11
CA PRO A 577 -6.48 10.15 18.38
C PRO A 577 -7.02 11.58 18.56
N GLY A 578 -8.32 11.74 18.83
CA GLY A 578 -9.01 13.03 18.93
C GLY A 578 -9.47 13.67 17.61
N ILE A 579 -9.17 13.08 16.44
CA ILE A 579 -9.64 13.54 15.11
C ILE A 579 -10.28 12.38 14.34
N MET A 580 -11.56 12.52 14.01
CA MET A 580 -12.35 11.50 13.31
C MET A 580 -11.99 11.39 11.82
N GLY A 581 -11.55 12.49 11.21
CA GLY A 581 -11.25 12.58 9.79
C GLY A 581 -11.19 14.03 9.32
N SER A 582 -11.34 14.25 8.02
CA SER A 582 -11.32 15.59 7.44
C SER A 582 -12.45 15.81 6.43
N ILE A 583 -12.88 17.07 6.31
CA ILE A 583 -13.90 17.54 5.37
C ILE A 583 -13.43 18.83 4.70
N ILE A 584 -14.06 19.21 3.59
CA ILE A 584 -13.80 20.49 2.92
C ILE A 584 -14.95 21.45 3.24
N VAL A 585 -14.64 22.57 3.91
CA VAL A 585 -15.62 23.61 4.23
C VAL A 585 -15.10 24.95 3.75
N GLY A 586 -15.87 25.63 2.90
CA GLY A 586 -15.48 26.94 2.34
C GLY A 586 -14.17 26.90 1.53
N GLY A 587 -13.86 25.75 0.91
CA GLY A 587 -12.62 25.54 0.15
C GLY A 587 -11.37 25.26 1.00
N ARG A 588 -11.49 25.20 2.33
CA ARG A 588 -10.42 24.89 3.27
C ARG A 588 -10.62 23.51 3.90
N THR A 589 -9.53 22.78 4.07
CA THR A 589 -9.56 21.51 4.81
C THR A 589 -9.82 21.77 6.27
N THR A 590 -10.82 21.07 6.79
CA THR A 590 -11.35 21.22 8.14
C THR A 590 -11.27 19.87 8.83
N LEU A 591 -10.57 19.82 9.95
CA LEU A 591 -10.41 18.62 10.76
C LEU A 591 -11.66 18.39 11.61
N MET A 592 -12.27 17.22 11.46
CA MET A 592 -13.41 16.83 12.31
C MET A 592 -12.88 16.30 13.64
N VAL A 593 -13.12 17.06 14.70
CA VAL A 593 -12.67 16.68 16.06
C VAL A 593 -13.59 15.59 16.60
N ASP A 594 -12.96 14.51 17.08
CA ASP A 594 -13.65 13.45 17.80
C ASP A 594 -13.63 13.75 19.31
N ILE A 595 -14.69 14.42 19.77
CA ILE A 595 -14.81 14.85 21.16
C ILE A 595 -14.85 13.63 22.11
N PHE A 596 -15.49 12.53 21.72
CA PHE A 596 -15.60 11.34 22.57
C PHE A 596 -14.25 10.67 22.78
N THR A 597 -13.47 10.50 21.71
CA THR A 597 -12.10 9.98 21.80
C THR A 597 -11.21 10.93 22.61
N LEU A 598 -11.37 12.24 22.45
CA LEU A 598 -10.64 13.24 23.23
C LEU A 598 -10.94 13.09 24.74
N VAL A 599 -12.20 13.00 25.12
CA VAL A 599 -12.61 12.84 26.53
C VAL A 599 -12.11 11.53 27.12
N ARG A 600 -12.20 10.41 26.38
CA ARG A 600 -11.70 9.10 26.83
C ARG A 600 -10.19 9.11 27.09
N THR A 601 -9.44 9.78 26.23
CA THR A 601 -7.98 9.88 26.33
C THR A 601 -7.56 10.75 27.52
N LEU A 602 -8.29 11.85 27.77
CA LEU A 602 -7.96 12.83 28.81
C LEU A 602 -8.42 12.44 30.22
N LEU A 603 -9.50 11.66 30.35
CA LEU A 603 -10.05 11.25 31.63
C LEU A 603 -9.47 9.92 32.17
N GLY A 604 -8.70 9.18 31.37
CA GLY A 604 -8.16 7.88 31.76
C GLY A 604 -9.25 6.80 31.83
N SER A 605 -8.86 5.55 31.59
CA SER A 605 -9.68 4.35 31.41
C SER A 605 -10.47 3.87 32.65
N THR A 606 -11.20 4.76 33.32
CA THR A 606 -12.09 4.42 34.46
C THR A 606 -13.52 4.92 34.30
N VAL A 607 -13.89 5.43 33.12
CA VAL A 607 -15.29 5.66 32.77
C VAL A 607 -15.68 4.57 31.77
N ASP A 608 -16.40 3.57 32.26
CA ASP A 608 -17.16 2.66 31.39
C ASP A 608 -18.25 3.50 30.71
N LEU A 609 -17.99 3.84 29.44
CA LEU A 609 -18.90 4.47 28.48
C LEU A 609 -19.95 3.47 27.97
#